data_AF-A0AAV7CJ35-F1
#
_entry.id   AF-A0AAV7CJ35-F1
#
_cell.length_a   1.000
_cell.length_b   1.000
_cell.length_c   1.000
_cell.angle_alpha   90.00
_cell.angle_beta   90.00
_cell.angle_gamma   90.00
#
_symmetry.space_group_name_H-M   'P 1'
#
loop_
_entity.id
_entity.type
_entity.pdbx_description
1 polymer ?
#
loop_
_entity_poly.entity_id
_entity_poly.type
_entity_poly.pdbx_seq_one_letter_code
_entity_poly.pdbx_strand_id
1 'polypeptide(L)'
;MFSPDQENHPAKAPVKYGELIVLGYNGSLPNGDRGRRKSRFALLKRLKANGVKPSTVHIACTPQAAKAISNKDQHSISYTLSRAQTVVVEYTHDSNTDMFQIGRSTESPIDFVVTDTVPGSQSNSDTQSVQSTISRFACRIICERNPPFTARIYAAGFDSSKNIFLGEKAAKWKTVDGQMDGLTTNGVLVMHPRNGFTEDSKPGVWREISVCGNVFSLRETRSAQQRGKMVENESNELQDGSLIDLCGATLLWRTAEGLSRTPTVKHLEALRQEINAARPQCPVGFNTLAFPSMKRKDVVDEKQPWVYLNCGHVHGFHNWGNKEERDGKDRECPMCRSVGPYVPL
;
A
#
# COMPACT_ATOMS: atom_id res chain seq x y z
N MET A 1 -45.25 29.21 23.17
CA MET A 1 -44.41 28.17 23.80
C MET A 1 -43.39 27.77 22.74
N PHE A 2 -42.24 28.43 22.74
CA PHE A 2 -41.20 28.24 21.74
C PHE A 2 -40.34 27.04 22.15
N SER A 3 -40.22 26.04 21.28
CA SER A 3 -39.30 24.92 21.48
C SER A 3 -37.87 25.44 21.50
N PRO A 4 -37.04 25.04 22.48
CA PRO A 4 -35.65 25.45 22.52
C PRO A 4 -34.86 24.72 21.43
N ASP A 5 -33.93 25.47 20.84
CA ASP A 5 -33.07 25.12 19.72
C ASP A 5 -32.35 23.77 19.92
N GLN A 6 -32.41 22.92 18.90
CA GLN A 6 -31.46 21.83 18.73
C GLN A 6 -30.08 22.45 18.49
N GLU A 7 -29.24 22.49 19.53
CA GLU A 7 -27.81 22.71 19.41
C GLU A 7 -27.24 21.73 18.37
N ASN A 8 -26.91 22.28 17.20
CA ASN A 8 -26.26 21.57 16.12
C ASN A 8 -24.79 21.35 16.52
N HIS A 9 -24.53 20.31 17.32
CA HIS A 9 -23.17 19.88 17.61
C HIS A 9 -22.45 19.56 16.29
N PRO A 10 -21.25 20.11 16.03
CA PRO A 10 -20.49 19.77 14.83
C PRO A 10 -20.23 18.26 14.86
N ALA A 11 -20.74 17.55 13.85
CA ALA A 11 -20.54 16.12 13.72
C ALA A 11 -19.05 15.81 13.83
N LYS A 12 -18.64 15.08 14.88
CA LYS A 12 -17.25 14.68 15.10
C LYS A 12 -16.72 14.04 13.83
N ALA A 13 -15.56 14.50 13.36
CA ALA A 13 -14.89 13.92 12.20
C ALA A 13 -14.79 12.38 12.36
N PRO A 14 -15.03 11.60 11.29
CA PRO A 14 -14.98 10.15 11.36
C PRO A 14 -13.56 9.70 11.78
N VAL A 15 -13.50 8.73 12.69
CA VAL A 15 -12.22 8.17 13.19
C VAL A 15 -11.46 7.58 12.01
N LYS A 16 -10.20 7.99 11.81
CA LYS A 16 -9.30 7.42 10.81
C LYS A 16 -8.49 6.29 11.44
N TYR A 17 -8.54 5.10 10.86
CA TYR A 17 -7.69 3.98 11.25
C TYR A 17 -6.28 4.14 10.70
N GLY A 18 -6.17 4.56 9.44
CA GLY A 18 -4.90 4.79 8.75
C GLY A 18 -5.09 5.07 7.27
N GLU A 19 -4.02 4.91 6.49
CA GLU A 19 -4.02 5.15 5.06
C GLU A 19 -3.13 4.14 4.33
N LEU A 20 -3.62 3.63 3.20
CA LEU A 20 -2.82 2.90 2.22
C LEU A 20 -2.33 3.85 1.14
N ILE A 21 -1.06 3.73 0.76
CA ILE A 21 -0.41 4.54 -0.26
C ILE A 21 0.20 3.61 -1.30
N VAL A 22 -0.11 3.79 -2.58
CA VAL A 22 0.52 3.03 -3.68
C VAL A 22 1.92 3.60 -3.93
N LEU A 23 2.94 2.75 -3.82
CA LEU A 23 4.31 3.14 -4.13
C LEU A 23 4.58 3.11 -5.64
N GLY A 24 5.57 3.87 -6.10
CA GLY A 24 6.01 3.90 -7.51
C GLY A 24 5.38 4.99 -8.38
N TYR A 25 4.49 5.82 -7.85
CA TYR A 25 3.75 6.84 -8.62
C TYR A 25 3.93 8.28 -8.14
N ASN A 26 4.91 8.54 -7.26
CA ASN A 26 5.22 9.87 -6.72
C ASN A 26 3.99 10.69 -6.25
N GLY A 27 3.00 10.00 -5.65
CA GLY A 27 1.79 10.62 -5.10
C GLY A 27 0.62 10.81 -6.07
N SER A 28 0.71 10.40 -7.34
CA SER A 28 -0.42 10.45 -8.28
C SER A 28 -0.35 9.32 -9.31
N LEU A 29 -1.43 8.56 -9.51
CA LEU A 29 -1.47 7.53 -10.55
C LEU A 29 -1.26 8.14 -11.95
N PRO A 30 -0.73 7.38 -12.94
CA PRO A 30 -0.42 7.91 -14.28
C PRO A 30 -1.63 8.52 -14.99
N ASN A 31 -2.81 7.96 -14.77
CA ASN A 31 -4.06 8.44 -15.37
C ASN A 31 -4.90 9.30 -14.40
N GLY A 32 -4.28 9.76 -13.31
CA GLY A 32 -4.92 10.44 -12.20
C GLY A 32 -5.77 9.52 -11.32
N ASP A 33 -6.18 10.07 -10.18
CA ASP A 33 -7.05 9.40 -9.22
C ASP A 33 -8.52 9.50 -9.68
N ARG A 34 -9.22 8.37 -9.80
CA ARG A 34 -10.62 8.29 -10.26
C ARG A 34 -11.43 7.28 -9.45
N GLY A 35 -12.51 7.73 -8.81
CA GLY A 35 -13.43 6.85 -8.07
C GLY A 35 -12.72 6.08 -6.95
N ARG A 36 -12.69 4.74 -7.03
CA ARG A 36 -11.97 3.87 -6.08
C ARG A 36 -10.52 3.56 -6.49
N ARG A 37 -10.11 3.97 -7.69
CA ARG A 37 -8.74 3.85 -8.18
C ARG A 37 -7.98 5.12 -7.82
N LYS A 38 -7.19 5.06 -6.76
CA LYS A 38 -6.48 6.22 -6.20
C LYS A 38 -5.04 5.87 -5.86
N SER A 39 -4.19 6.87 -5.77
CA SER A 39 -2.82 6.73 -5.25
C SER A 39 -2.80 6.54 -3.73
N ARG A 40 -3.85 6.99 -3.03
CA ARG A 40 -4.01 6.93 -1.59
C ARG A 40 -5.43 6.56 -1.19
N PHE A 41 -5.58 5.80 -0.12
CA PHE A 41 -6.87 5.35 0.39
C PHE A 41 -6.91 5.40 1.92
N ALA A 42 -7.69 6.34 2.45
CA ALA A 42 -7.90 6.48 3.89
C ALA A 42 -8.95 5.47 4.38
N LEU A 43 -8.59 4.68 5.41
CA LEU A 43 -9.49 3.76 6.07
C LEU A 43 -10.14 4.51 7.25
N LEU A 44 -11.44 4.76 7.14
CA LEU A 44 -12.22 5.48 8.14
C LEU A 44 -13.23 4.53 8.80
N LYS A 45 -13.45 4.70 10.10
CA LYS A 45 -14.49 3.99 10.84
C LYS A 45 -15.82 4.13 10.13
N ARG A 46 -16.42 3.00 9.77
CA ARG A 46 -17.69 2.98 9.06
C ARG A 46 -18.83 3.34 10.00
N LEU A 47 -19.90 3.91 9.45
CA LEU A 47 -21.13 4.20 10.20
C LEU A 47 -21.70 2.93 10.85
N LYS A 48 -21.76 1.84 10.09
CA LYS A 48 -22.13 0.51 10.57
C LYS A 48 -20.96 -0.45 10.39
N ALA A 49 -20.75 -1.30 11.38
CA ALA A 49 -19.76 -2.36 11.30
C ALA A 49 -20.06 -3.26 10.09
N ASN A 50 -19.01 -3.69 9.40
CA ASN A 50 -19.11 -4.67 8.31
C ASN A 50 -18.07 -5.78 8.46
N GLY A 51 -17.41 -5.87 9.61
CA GLY A 51 -16.50 -6.94 9.95
C GLY A 51 -17.18 -8.30 9.97
N VAL A 52 -16.36 -9.34 9.83
CA VAL A 52 -16.79 -10.73 9.86
C VAL A 52 -15.78 -11.59 10.61
N LYS A 53 -16.27 -12.68 11.22
CA LYS A 53 -15.45 -13.65 11.96
C LYS A 53 -15.87 -15.09 11.62
N PRO A 54 -14.94 -16.07 11.70
CA PRO A 54 -15.24 -17.47 11.46
C PRO A 54 -16.41 -17.96 12.33
N SER A 55 -17.22 -18.85 11.78
CA SER A 55 -18.41 -19.45 12.39
C SER A 55 -18.46 -20.95 12.07
N THR A 56 -19.62 -21.46 11.65
CA THR A 56 -19.87 -22.86 11.32
C THR A 56 -18.93 -23.40 10.24
N VAL A 57 -18.52 -24.67 10.38
CA VAL A 57 -17.74 -25.40 9.37
C VAL A 57 -18.60 -26.51 8.79
N HIS A 58 -18.69 -26.55 7.46
CA HIS A 58 -19.41 -27.57 6.71
C HIS A 58 -18.43 -28.39 5.86
N ILE A 59 -18.64 -29.70 5.82
CA ILE A 59 -17.92 -30.60 4.93
C ILE A 59 -18.89 -31.01 3.82
N ALA A 60 -18.60 -30.59 2.59
CA ALA A 60 -19.41 -30.87 1.40
C ALA A 60 -18.72 -31.90 0.51
N CYS A 61 -19.50 -32.84 -0.03
CA CYS A 61 -19.00 -33.89 -0.92
C CYS A 61 -18.65 -33.39 -2.34
N THR A 62 -19.08 -32.20 -2.75
CA THR A 62 -18.70 -31.63 -4.06
C THR A 62 -18.63 -30.10 -4.01
N PRO A 63 -17.89 -29.44 -4.93
CA PRO A 63 -17.92 -27.99 -5.08
C PRO A 63 -19.32 -27.43 -5.40
N GLN A 64 -20.16 -28.21 -6.11
CA GLN A 64 -21.54 -27.84 -6.40
C GLN A 64 -22.40 -27.85 -5.12
N ALA A 65 -22.23 -28.86 -4.26
CA ALA A 65 -22.88 -28.91 -2.95
C ALA A 65 -22.37 -27.77 -2.04
N ALA A 66 -21.08 -27.44 -2.08
CA ALA A 66 -20.52 -26.29 -1.36
C ALA A 66 -21.17 -24.96 -1.78
N LYS A 67 -21.42 -24.76 -3.08
CA LYS A 67 -22.17 -23.59 -3.57
C LYS A 67 -23.62 -23.55 -3.07
N ALA A 68 -24.24 -24.70 -2.85
CA ALA A 68 -25.60 -24.80 -2.29
C ALA A 68 -25.64 -24.53 -0.78
N ILE A 69 -24.56 -24.85 -0.06
CA ILE A 69 -24.41 -24.56 1.38
C ILE A 69 -24.12 -23.06 1.60
N SER A 70 -23.41 -22.42 0.68
CA SER A 70 -23.10 -20.99 0.80
C SER A 70 -24.38 -20.15 0.78
N ASN A 71 -24.73 -19.60 1.95
CA ASN A 71 -25.80 -18.63 2.06
C ASN A 71 -25.37 -17.31 1.41
N LYS A 72 -26.15 -16.77 0.46
CA LYS A 72 -25.87 -15.49 -0.20
C LYS A 72 -25.85 -14.29 0.77
N ASP A 73 -26.45 -14.45 1.94
CA ASP A 73 -26.50 -13.40 2.95
C ASP A 73 -25.27 -13.38 3.86
N GLN A 74 -24.53 -14.48 3.94
CA GLN A 74 -23.34 -14.62 4.80
C GLN A 74 -22.06 -14.70 3.98
N HIS A 75 -20.93 -14.40 4.63
CA HIS A 75 -19.63 -14.58 4.01
C HIS A 75 -19.15 -16.02 4.18
N SER A 76 -18.33 -16.52 3.28
CA SER A 76 -17.79 -17.88 3.37
C SER A 76 -16.40 -18.02 2.77
N ILE A 77 -15.66 -19.04 3.21
CA ILE A 77 -14.39 -19.45 2.59
C ILE A 77 -14.51 -20.92 2.21
N SER A 78 -14.32 -21.19 0.92
CA SER A 78 -14.42 -22.51 0.33
C SER A 78 -13.03 -23.08 0.05
N TYR A 79 -12.69 -24.17 0.74
CA TYR A 79 -11.43 -24.92 0.60
C TYR A 79 -11.69 -26.20 -0.20
N THR A 80 -11.43 -26.19 -1.52
CA THR A 80 -11.64 -27.38 -2.37
C THR A 80 -10.46 -28.35 -2.26
N LEU A 81 -10.55 -29.32 -1.35
CA LEU A 81 -9.50 -30.31 -1.12
C LEU A 81 -9.32 -31.27 -2.30
N SER A 82 -10.43 -31.68 -2.93
CA SER A 82 -10.45 -32.52 -4.12
C SER A 82 -11.76 -32.31 -4.90
N ARG A 83 -11.91 -32.97 -6.05
CA ARG A 83 -13.18 -33.01 -6.82
C ARG A 83 -14.37 -33.51 -6.00
N ALA A 84 -14.12 -34.30 -4.96
CA ALA A 84 -15.12 -34.94 -4.11
C ALA A 84 -15.15 -34.40 -2.67
N GLN A 85 -14.41 -33.33 -2.37
CA GLN A 85 -14.41 -32.77 -1.02
C GLN A 85 -14.12 -31.27 -1.03
N THR A 86 -15.03 -30.50 -0.44
CA THR A 86 -14.85 -29.08 -0.17
C THR A 86 -15.25 -28.78 1.27
N VAL A 87 -14.39 -28.09 2.00
CA VAL A 87 -14.73 -27.57 3.33
C VAL A 87 -15.17 -26.12 3.17
N VAL A 88 -16.35 -25.78 3.67
CA VAL A 88 -16.87 -24.41 3.66
C VAL A 88 -16.89 -23.89 5.09
N VAL A 89 -16.21 -22.78 5.34
CA VAL A 89 -16.24 -22.08 6.62
C VAL A 89 -17.10 -20.85 6.47
N GLU A 90 -18.21 -20.79 7.20
CA GLU A 90 -19.08 -19.61 7.25
C GLU A 90 -18.43 -18.51 8.09
N TYR A 91 -18.74 -17.27 7.73
CA TYR A 91 -18.29 -16.06 8.41
C TYR A 91 -19.53 -15.22 8.78
N THR A 92 -19.71 -15.05 10.08
CA THR A 92 -20.82 -14.27 10.64
C THR A 92 -20.40 -12.82 10.88
N HIS A 93 -21.36 -11.94 11.08
CA HIS A 93 -21.11 -10.54 11.36
C HIS A 93 -20.31 -10.35 12.66
N ASP A 94 -19.31 -9.47 12.61
CA ASP A 94 -18.60 -8.98 13.78
C ASP A 94 -18.86 -7.47 13.94
N SER A 95 -19.55 -7.12 15.03
CA SER A 95 -19.91 -5.75 15.36
C SER A 95 -18.72 -4.91 15.85
N ASN A 96 -17.59 -5.54 16.17
CA ASN A 96 -16.40 -4.89 16.71
C ASN A 96 -15.36 -4.51 15.67
N THR A 97 -15.55 -4.87 14.40
CA THR A 97 -14.57 -4.63 13.35
C THR A 97 -15.18 -4.03 12.09
N ASP A 98 -14.34 -3.30 11.35
CA ASP A 98 -14.61 -2.87 9.98
C ASP A 98 -13.66 -3.59 9.02
N MET A 99 -14.20 -4.06 7.90
CA MET A 99 -13.45 -4.72 6.84
C MET A 99 -13.33 -3.79 5.62
N PHE A 100 -12.13 -3.75 5.04
CA PHE A 100 -11.82 -3.06 3.78
C PHE A 100 -11.14 -4.05 2.82
N GLN A 101 -11.60 -4.13 1.59
CA GLN A 101 -11.03 -5.06 0.60
C GLN A 101 -10.26 -4.33 -0.49
N ILE A 102 -9.12 -4.89 -0.85
CA ILE A 102 -8.20 -4.34 -1.83
C ILE A 102 -7.99 -5.38 -2.92
N GLY A 103 -7.96 -4.93 -4.18
CA GLY A 103 -7.72 -5.80 -5.32
C GLY A 103 -7.86 -5.06 -6.64
N ARG A 104 -7.64 -5.77 -7.75
CA ARG A 104 -7.76 -5.15 -9.08
C ARG A 104 -9.18 -5.11 -9.63
N SER A 105 -10.12 -5.85 -9.03
CA SER A 105 -11.51 -5.85 -9.51
C SER A 105 -12.17 -4.50 -9.25
N THR A 106 -13.00 -4.06 -10.18
CA THR A 106 -13.87 -2.89 -10.00
C THR A 106 -15.25 -3.28 -9.47
N GLU A 107 -15.46 -4.53 -9.09
CA GLU A 107 -16.71 -4.96 -8.46
C GLU A 107 -16.95 -4.26 -7.11
N SER A 108 -18.21 -4.24 -6.67
CA SER A 108 -18.63 -3.53 -5.46
C SER A 108 -17.94 -3.96 -4.16
N PRO A 109 -17.51 -5.23 -3.95
CA PRO A 109 -16.85 -5.62 -2.70
C PRO A 109 -15.47 -5.00 -2.50
N ILE A 110 -14.85 -4.41 -3.53
CA ILE A 110 -13.53 -3.78 -3.42
C ILE A 110 -13.68 -2.33 -2.99
N ASP A 111 -13.04 -1.95 -1.89
CA ASP A 111 -13.01 -0.56 -1.43
C ASP A 111 -11.89 0.23 -2.14
N PHE A 112 -10.74 -0.42 -2.37
CA PHE A 112 -9.58 0.20 -2.98
C PHE A 112 -9.08 -0.58 -4.19
N VAL A 113 -9.21 0.03 -5.37
CA VAL A 113 -8.85 -0.60 -6.65
C VAL A 113 -7.38 -0.31 -6.95
N VAL A 114 -6.57 -1.36 -7.03
CA VAL A 114 -5.13 -1.29 -7.30
C VAL A 114 -4.81 -1.98 -8.63
N THR A 115 -3.98 -1.35 -9.45
CA THR A 115 -3.46 -1.90 -10.71
C THR A 115 -1.96 -2.10 -10.63
N ASP A 116 -1.40 -2.96 -11.47
CA ASP A 116 0.05 -3.21 -11.53
C ASP A 116 0.81 -1.89 -11.67
N THR A 117 1.97 -1.84 -11.02
CA THR A 117 2.86 -0.67 -11.04
C THR A 117 3.54 -0.61 -12.39
N VAL A 118 3.28 0.44 -13.17
CA VAL A 118 3.94 0.62 -14.47
C VAL A 118 5.34 1.20 -14.22
N PRO A 119 6.42 0.54 -14.71
CA PRO A 119 7.77 1.09 -14.62
C PRO A 119 7.85 2.45 -15.33
N GLY A 120 8.53 3.42 -14.73
CA GLY A 120 8.57 4.82 -15.19
C GLY A 120 9.10 5.04 -16.63
N SER A 121 9.72 4.04 -17.26
CA SER A 121 10.21 4.10 -18.65
C SER A 121 9.15 3.74 -19.72
N GLN A 122 7.97 3.25 -19.34
CA GLN A 122 6.95 2.75 -20.29
C GLN A 122 5.70 3.64 -20.42
N SER A 123 5.73 4.89 -19.93
CA SER A 123 4.56 5.77 -19.89
C SER A 123 4.00 6.18 -21.26
N ASN A 124 4.76 6.00 -22.34
CA ASN A 124 4.43 6.53 -23.68
C ASN A 124 4.22 5.48 -24.78
N SER A 125 4.29 4.18 -24.47
CA SER A 125 3.96 3.13 -25.43
C SER A 125 2.59 2.57 -25.12
N ASP A 126 1.67 2.61 -26.10
CA ASP A 126 0.44 1.81 -26.15
C ASP A 126 0.82 0.35 -25.86
N THR A 127 0.76 -0.02 -24.60
CA THR A 127 1.34 -1.25 -24.10
C THR A 127 0.27 -2.33 -24.20
N GLN A 128 0.54 -3.25 -25.13
CA GLN A 128 0.01 -4.60 -25.21
C GLN A 128 -0.45 -5.10 -23.84
N SER A 129 -1.64 -5.71 -23.80
CA SER A 129 -2.32 -6.23 -22.61
C SER A 129 -1.38 -6.96 -21.64
N VAL A 130 -0.76 -6.22 -20.72
CA VAL A 130 0.04 -6.83 -19.65
C VAL A 130 -0.95 -7.56 -18.76
N GLN A 131 -0.82 -8.88 -18.70
CA GLN A 131 -1.66 -9.70 -17.85
C GLN A 131 -1.34 -9.34 -16.40
N SER A 132 -2.28 -8.67 -15.74
CA SER A 132 -2.17 -8.26 -14.34
C SER A 132 -1.91 -9.47 -13.44
N THR A 133 -0.91 -9.33 -12.57
CA THR A 133 -0.55 -10.37 -11.59
C THR A 133 -1.25 -10.19 -10.24
N ILE A 134 -1.90 -9.03 -10.06
CA ILE A 134 -2.70 -8.71 -8.88
C ILE A 134 -4.00 -9.51 -8.88
N SER A 135 -4.34 -10.06 -7.72
CA SER A 135 -5.61 -10.78 -7.55
C SER A 135 -6.81 -9.83 -7.63
N ARG A 136 -7.94 -10.32 -8.18
CA ARG A 136 -9.20 -9.55 -8.27
C ARG A 136 -9.67 -9.06 -6.90
N PHE A 137 -9.58 -9.94 -5.91
CA PHE A 137 -9.84 -9.68 -4.49
C PHE A 137 -8.60 -10.13 -3.71
N ALA A 138 -7.63 -9.21 -3.56
CA ALA A 138 -6.27 -9.55 -3.18
C ALA A 138 -6.09 -9.74 -1.67
N CYS A 139 -6.60 -8.80 -0.86
CA CYS A 139 -6.51 -8.88 0.59
C CYS A 139 -7.67 -8.14 1.27
N ARG A 140 -7.80 -8.40 2.57
CA ARG A 140 -8.67 -7.68 3.51
C ARG A 140 -7.79 -7.00 4.56
N ILE A 141 -8.14 -5.76 4.90
CA ILE A 141 -7.68 -5.12 6.14
C ILE A 141 -8.88 -5.04 7.07
N ILE A 142 -8.73 -5.60 8.26
CA ILE A 142 -9.74 -5.60 9.31
C ILE A 142 -9.25 -4.68 10.44
N CYS A 143 -10.01 -3.63 10.72
CA CYS A 143 -9.71 -2.66 11.77
C CYS A 143 -10.66 -2.84 12.95
N GLU A 144 -10.13 -2.86 14.17
CA GLU A 144 -10.93 -2.80 15.39
C GLU A 144 -11.64 -1.46 15.48
N ARG A 145 -12.94 -1.47 15.82
CA ARG A 145 -13.77 -0.27 15.92
C ARG A 145 -13.57 0.49 17.24
N ASN A 146 -12.87 -0.10 18.20
CA ASN A 146 -12.57 0.46 19.51
C ASN A 146 -11.06 0.65 19.66
N PRO A 147 -10.60 1.61 20.49
CA PRO A 147 -9.18 1.78 20.79
C PRO A 147 -8.51 0.45 21.20
N PRO A 148 -7.26 0.18 20.75
CA PRO A 148 -6.37 1.09 20.04
C PRO A 148 -6.60 1.16 18.51
N PHE A 149 -7.70 0.60 18.01
CA PHE A 149 -8.06 0.57 16.58
C PHE A 149 -7.08 -0.24 15.72
N THR A 150 -6.60 -1.35 16.26
CA THR A 150 -5.64 -2.24 15.61
C THR A 150 -6.09 -2.63 14.21
N ALA A 151 -5.19 -2.53 13.22
CA ALA A 151 -5.43 -2.95 11.85
C ALA A 151 -4.68 -4.26 11.57
N ARG A 152 -5.37 -5.27 11.05
CA ARG A 152 -4.81 -6.58 10.69
C ARG A 152 -5.07 -6.90 9.23
N ILE A 153 -4.11 -7.56 8.58
CA ILE A 153 -4.22 -7.96 7.18
C ILE A 153 -4.47 -9.46 7.03
N TYR A 154 -5.28 -9.82 6.03
CA TYR A 154 -5.61 -11.20 5.68
C TYR A 154 -5.50 -11.35 4.16
N ALA A 155 -4.95 -12.47 3.69
CA ALA A 155 -4.94 -12.75 2.26
C ALA A 155 -6.35 -13.05 1.74
N ALA A 156 -6.54 -12.80 0.44
CA ALA A 156 -7.80 -12.84 -0.28
C ALA A 156 -8.84 -11.81 0.19
N GLY A 157 -9.79 -11.51 -0.69
CA GLY A 157 -11.03 -10.81 -0.36
C GLY A 157 -12.23 -11.61 -0.86
N PHE A 158 -13.38 -11.40 -0.22
CA PHE A 158 -14.65 -11.97 -0.62
C PHE A 158 -15.12 -11.36 -1.94
N ASP A 159 -15.56 -12.22 -2.84
CA ASP A 159 -16.11 -11.82 -4.14
C ASP A 159 -17.54 -11.27 -4.02
N SER A 160 -18.17 -10.98 -5.16
CA SER A 160 -19.56 -10.49 -5.21
C SER A 160 -20.59 -11.52 -4.71
N SER A 161 -20.20 -12.78 -4.54
CA SER A 161 -20.99 -13.84 -3.90
C SER A 161 -20.66 -13.98 -2.41
N LYS A 162 -19.90 -13.04 -1.84
CA LYS A 162 -19.39 -13.04 -0.47
C LYS A 162 -18.50 -14.25 -0.14
N ASN A 163 -17.86 -14.85 -1.14
CA ASN A 163 -17.05 -16.06 -0.95
C ASN A 163 -15.57 -15.81 -1.29
N ILE A 164 -14.68 -16.46 -0.54
CA ILE A 164 -13.28 -16.67 -0.92
C ILE A 164 -13.13 -18.10 -1.41
N PHE A 165 -12.65 -18.29 -2.63
CA PHE A 165 -12.46 -19.61 -3.22
C PHE A 165 -10.98 -20.00 -3.27
N LEU A 166 -10.62 -21.08 -2.58
CA LEU A 166 -9.31 -21.72 -2.64
C LEU A 166 -9.43 -23.06 -3.35
N GLY A 167 -9.13 -23.05 -4.65
CA GLY A 167 -9.21 -24.24 -5.51
C GLY A 167 -8.18 -25.32 -5.18
N GLU A 168 -8.27 -26.46 -5.88
CA GLU A 168 -7.44 -27.66 -5.66
C GLU A 168 -5.93 -27.36 -5.62
N LYS A 169 -5.46 -26.44 -6.48
CA LYS A 169 -4.04 -26.10 -6.55
C LYS A 169 -3.55 -25.30 -5.34
N ALA A 170 -4.38 -24.47 -4.69
CA ALA A 170 -3.94 -23.60 -3.61
C ALA A 170 -3.40 -24.38 -2.39
N ALA A 171 -2.35 -23.89 -1.74
CA ALA A 171 -1.88 -24.48 -0.49
C ALA A 171 -2.95 -24.34 0.60
N LYS A 172 -3.35 -25.45 1.23
CA LYS A 172 -4.37 -25.48 2.28
C LYS A 172 -4.15 -26.66 3.21
N TRP A 173 -4.44 -26.45 4.48
CA TRP A 173 -4.16 -27.42 5.54
C TRP A 173 -5.15 -27.25 6.68
N LYS A 174 -5.25 -28.27 7.54
CA LYS A 174 -5.82 -28.13 8.86
C LYS A 174 -4.77 -27.62 9.83
N THR A 175 -5.09 -26.62 10.62
CA THR A 175 -4.26 -26.11 11.71
C THR A 175 -4.31 -27.07 12.90
N VAL A 176 -3.44 -26.85 13.90
CA VAL A 176 -3.33 -27.72 15.08
C VAL A 176 -4.62 -27.74 15.90
N ASP A 177 -5.35 -26.63 15.94
CA ASP A 177 -6.68 -26.48 16.55
C ASP A 177 -7.83 -27.00 15.66
N GLY A 178 -7.52 -27.61 14.52
CA GLY A 178 -8.49 -28.27 13.64
C GLY A 178 -9.23 -27.34 12.67
N GLN A 179 -8.92 -26.04 12.65
CA GLN A 179 -9.47 -25.10 11.68
C GLN A 179 -8.82 -25.27 10.30
N MET A 180 -9.49 -24.79 9.25
CA MET A 180 -8.89 -24.73 7.91
C MET A 180 -8.16 -23.40 7.71
N ASP A 181 -7.03 -23.45 7.02
CA ASP A 181 -6.33 -22.27 6.53
C ASP A 181 -5.73 -22.56 5.14
N GLY A 182 -5.29 -21.51 4.45
CA GLY A 182 -4.65 -21.63 3.16
C GLY A 182 -3.99 -20.36 2.66
N LEU A 183 -3.26 -20.49 1.56
CA LEU A 183 -2.60 -19.39 0.86
C LEU A 183 -3.26 -19.15 -0.49
N THR A 184 -3.34 -17.89 -0.91
CA THR A 184 -3.74 -17.54 -2.28
C THR A 184 -2.67 -17.96 -3.28
N THR A 185 -3.01 -18.11 -4.57
CA THR A 185 -2.06 -18.59 -5.59
C THR A 185 -0.73 -17.83 -5.58
N ASN A 186 -0.79 -16.49 -5.62
CA ASN A 186 0.41 -15.63 -5.69
C ASN A 186 0.87 -15.12 -4.31
N GLY A 187 0.08 -15.31 -3.25
CA GLY A 187 0.41 -14.81 -1.91
C GLY A 187 0.26 -13.31 -1.74
N VAL A 188 -0.02 -12.90 -0.50
CA VAL A 188 0.05 -11.50 -0.04
C VAL A 188 1.23 -11.42 0.92
N LEU A 189 2.22 -10.58 0.59
CA LEU A 189 3.42 -10.47 1.42
C LEU A 189 3.40 -9.18 2.22
N VAL A 190 3.94 -9.23 3.44
CA VAL A 190 4.06 -8.10 4.34
C VAL A 190 5.49 -8.00 4.86
N MET A 191 6.02 -6.78 4.94
CA MET A 191 7.28 -6.49 5.60
C MET A 191 7.10 -5.32 6.56
N HIS A 192 7.49 -5.54 7.81
CA HIS A 192 7.58 -4.48 8.81
C HIS A 192 9.02 -3.96 8.86
N PRO A 193 9.27 -2.66 8.63
CA PRO A 193 10.60 -2.09 8.82
C PRO A 193 11.11 -2.34 10.24
N ARG A 194 12.37 -2.74 10.37
CA ARG A 194 13.03 -2.80 11.68
C ARG A 194 13.27 -1.38 12.17
N ASN A 195 13.11 -1.17 13.48
CA ASN A 195 13.14 0.15 14.13
C ASN A 195 11.96 1.07 13.76
N GLY A 196 10.86 0.51 13.23
CA GLY A 196 9.66 1.26 12.85
C GLY A 196 9.87 2.15 11.64
N PHE A 197 8.93 3.05 11.37
CA PHE A 197 9.00 4.02 10.26
C PHE A 197 9.70 5.32 10.71
N THR A 198 11.02 5.23 10.88
CA THR A 198 11.88 6.30 11.43
C THR A 198 13.12 6.53 10.55
N GLU A 199 13.97 7.49 10.90
CA GLU A 199 15.25 7.71 10.20
C GLU A 199 16.22 6.52 10.30
N ASP A 200 16.16 5.77 11.40
CA ASP A 200 16.96 4.57 11.65
C ASP A 200 16.34 3.28 11.09
N SER A 201 15.33 3.42 10.22
CA SER A 201 14.63 2.29 9.60
C SER A 201 15.61 1.38 8.88
N LYS A 202 15.53 0.07 9.17
CA LYS A 202 16.24 -0.96 8.41
C LYS A 202 15.24 -1.87 7.70
N PRO A 203 15.60 -2.45 6.54
CA PRO A 203 14.75 -3.45 5.90
C PRO A 203 14.39 -4.56 6.86
N GLY A 204 13.10 -4.91 6.87
CA GLY A 204 12.55 -6.07 7.57
C GLY A 204 12.67 -7.35 6.75
N VAL A 205 12.01 -8.40 7.23
CA VAL A 205 11.87 -9.66 6.50
C VAL A 205 10.47 -9.73 5.91
N TRP A 206 10.36 -10.11 4.64
CA TRP A 206 9.07 -10.38 4.02
C TRP A 206 8.46 -11.67 4.55
N ARG A 207 7.19 -11.61 4.92
CA ARG A 207 6.37 -12.74 5.34
C ARG A 207 5.18 -12.90 4.43
N GLU A 208 4.70 -14.12 4.28
CA GLU A 208 3.46 -14.41 3.61
C GLU A 208 2.32 -14.52 4.62
N ILE A 209 1.21 -13.84 4.34
CA ILE A 209 0.02 -13.85 5.19
C ILE A 209 -1.00 -14.84 4.63
N SER A 210 -1.57 -15.68 5.49
CA SER A 210 -2.60 -16.63 5.09
C SER A 210 -4.00 -16.01 5.00
N VAL A 211 -4.95 -16.79 4.49
CA VAL A 211 -6.36 -16.37 4.40
C VAL A 211 -6.99 -16.20 5.79
N CYS A 212 -6.53 -16.94 6.79
CA CYS A 212 -6.92 -16.77 8.19
C CYS A 212 -6.01 -15.83 9.00
N GLY A 213 -4.99 -15.22 8.37
CA GLY A 213 -4.13 -14.21 9.02
C GLY A 213 -2.93 -14.76 9.77
N ASN A 214 -2.57 -16.03 9.57
CA ASN A 214 -1.34 -16.61 10.11
C ASN A 214 -0.12 -16.16 9.27
N VAL A 215 1.04 -16.08 9.93
CA VAL A 215 2.28 -15.58 9.33
C VAL A 215 3.20 -16.74 8.95
N PHE A 216 3.71 -16.70 7.72
CA PHE A 216 4.62 -17.71 7.18
C PHE A 216 5.89 -17.06 6.62
N SER A 217 7.00 -17.79 6.63
CA SER A 217 8.15 -17.47 5.79
C SER A 217 7.75 -17.47 4.32
N LEU A 218 8.56 -16.85 3.47
CA LEU A 218 8.38 -16.96 2.03
C LEU A 218 8.42 -18.43 1.58
N ARG A 219 7.70 -18.70 0.50
CA ARG A 219 7.88 -19.91 -0.31
C ARG A 219 9.25 -19.87 -1.00
N GLU A 220 9.68 -21.01 -1.54
CA GLU A 220 10.93 -21.09 -2.31
C GLU A 220 10.91 -20.13 -3.52
N THR A 221 9.80 -20.10 -4.25
CA THR A 221 9.55 -19.14 -5.33
C THR A 221 8.15 -18.57 -5.21
N ARG A 222 7.93 -17.35 -5.73
CA ARG A 222 6.59 -16.74 -5.77
C ARG A 222 5.64 -17.67 -6.52
N SER A 223 4.46 -17.91 -5.95
CA SER A 223 3.43 -18.81 -6.48
C SER A 223 3.73 -20.32 -6.43
N ALA A 224 4.83 -20.76 -5.80
CA ALA A 224 5.07 -22.17 -5.53
C ALA A 224 3.94 -22.79 -4.69
N GLN A 225 3.61 -24.07 -4.88
CA GLN A 225 2.52 -24.69 -4.11
C GLN A 225 2.91 -25.03 -2.67
N GLN A 226 4.20 -25.12 -2.39
CA GLN A 226 4.69 -25.40 -1.05
C GLN A 226 4.69 -24.13 -0.22
N ARG A 227 3.94 -24.15 0.89
CA ARG A 227 3.94 -23.07 1.89
C ARG A 227 5.31 -22.96 2.57
N GLY A 228 5.64 -21.76 3.04
CA GLY A 228 6.76 -21.56 3.96
C GLY A 228 6.52 -22.15 5.36
N LYS A 229 7.48 -21.93 6.26
CA LYS A 229 7.38 -22.33 7.67
C LYS A 229 6.52 -21.31 8.43
N MET A 230 5.67 -21.79 9.34
CA MET A 230 4.90 -20.90 10.22
C MET A 230 5.85 -20.12 11.15
N VAL A 231 5.52 -18.86 11.39
CA VAL A 231 6.30 -17.94 12.23
C VAL A 231 5.41 -17.49 13.39
N GLU A 232 5.42 -18.25 14.48
CA GLU A 232 4.46 -18.09 15.60
C GLU A 232 4.68 -16.83 16.43
N ASN A 233 5.90 -16.26 16.37
CA ASN A 233 6.28 -15.07 17.12
C ASN A 233 6.02 -13.75 16.37
N GLU A 234 5.45 -13.82 15.17
CA GLU A 234 5.05 -12.65 14.37
C GLU A 234 3.53 -12.65 14.17
N SER A 235 2.95 -11.48 13.92
CA SER A 235 1.50 -11.32 13.75
C SER A 235 1.17 -10.62 12.43
N ASN A 236 -0.10 -10.67 12.04
CA ASN A 236 -0.62 -9.95 10.88
C ASN A 236 -1.06 -8.51 11.19
N GLU A 237 -0.63 -7.95 12.33
CA GLU A 237 -0.90 -6.57 12.70
C GLU A 237 -0.06 -5.59 11.88
N LEU A 238 -0.72 -4.61 11.26
CA LEU A 238 -0.07 -3.59 10.45
C LEU A 238 0.47 -2.45 11.31
N GLN A 239 1.79 -2.41 11.43
CA GLN A 239 2.56 -1.35 12.10
C GLN A 239 2.79 -0.15 11.17
N ASP A 240 3.01 1.05 11.71
CA ASP A 240 3.34 2.22 10.88
C ASP A 240 4.55 1.92 9.98
N GLY A 241 4.42 2.15 8.68
CA GLY A 241 5.48 1.84 7.72
C GLY A 241 5.44 0.45 7.11
N SER A 242 4.47 -0.40 7.48
CA SER A 242 4.35 -1.75 6.90
C SER A 242 4.20 -1.67 5.38
N LEU A 243 4.99 -2.48 4.66
CA LEU A 243 4.87 -2.68 3.22
C LEU A 243 4.03 -3.92 2.94
N ILE A 244 3.14 -3.82 1.96
CA ILE A 244 2.24 -4.90 1.53
C ILE A 244 2.44 -5.11 0.03
N ASP A 245 2.95 -6.27 -0.37
CA ASP A 245 3.12 -6.68 -1.77
C ASP A 245 1.93 -7.54 -2.21
N LEU A 246 1.21 -7.05 -3.23
CA LEU A 246 0.02 -7.67 -3.82
C LEU A 246 0.29 -8.38 -5.16
N CYS A 247 1.55 -8.72 -5.42
CA CYS A 247 2.05 -9.34 -6.65
C CYS A 247 1.75 -8.44 -7.86
N GLY A 248 2.45 -7.32 -7.96
CA GLY A 248 2.29 -6.35 -9.06
C GLY A 248 2.20 -4.90 -8.57
N ALA A 249 1.82 -4.69 -7.31
CA ALA A 249 1.91 -3.40 -6.64
C ALA A 249 2.35 -3.57 -5.19
N THR A 250 3.09 -2.58 -4.70
CA THR A 250 3.45 -2.47 -3.28
C THR A 250 2.71 -1.29 -2.66
N LEU A 251 2.04 -1.55 -1.55
CA LEU A 251 1.35 -0.54 -0.76
C LEU A 251 2.16 -0.25 0.51
N LEU A 252 2.16 1.00 0.92
CA LEU A 252 2.63 1.44 2.23
C LEU A 252 1.41 1.67 3.13
N TRP A 253 1.39 1.04 4.29
CA TRP A 253 0.45 1.34 5.36
C TRP A 253 1.04 2.42 6.28
N ARG A 254 0.24 3.45 6.54
CA ARG A 254 0.51 4.44 7.58
C ARG A 254 -0.64 4.45 8.58
N THR A 255 -0.31 4.30 9.85
CA THR A 255 -1.23 4.44 10.98
C THR A 255 -1.72 5.88 11.09
N ALA A 256 -2.88 6.10 11.70
CA ALA A 256 -3.36 7.46 11.95
C ALA A 256 -2.36 8.30 12.78
N GLU A 257 -1.71 7.68 13.76
CA GLU A 257 -0.65 8.32 14.57
C GLU A 257 0.60 8.64 13.75
N GLY A 258 1.06 7.71 12.91
CA GLY A 258 2.17 7.97 11.99
C GLY A 258 1.86 9.11 11.01
N LEU A 259 0.62 9.18 10.52
CA LEU A 259 0.18 10.26 9.64
C LEU A 259 0.15 11.62 10.34
N SER A 260 -0.25 11.69 11.61
CA SER A 260 -0.28 12.97 12.35
C SER A 260 1.12 13.56 12.56
N ARG A 261 2.16 12.72 12.57
CA ARG A 261 3.57 13.12 12.61
C ARG A 261 4.18 13.45 11.24
N THR A 262 3.44 13.30 10.15
CA THR A 262 3.98 13.55 8.81
C THR A 262 4.27 15.04 8.61
N PRO A 263 5.41 15.41 7.98
CA PRO A 263 5.71 16.81 7.66
C PRO A 263 4.57 17.46 6.86
N THR A 264 4.17 18.65 7.29
CA THR A 264 3.17 19.45 6.57
C THR A 264 3.85 20.35 5.54
N VAL A 265 3.08 20.85 4.56
CA VAL A 265 3.58 21.86 3.61
C VAL A 265 4.13 23.09 4.35
N LYS A 266 3.49 23.50 5.44
CA LYS A 266 3.95 24.61 6.29
C LYS A 266 5.30 24.30 6.95
N HIS A 267 5.48 23.09 7.45
CA HIS A 267 6.76 22.66 8.05
C HIS A 267 7.88 22.65 6.99
N LEU A 268 7.62 22.03 5.83
CA LEU A 268 8.61 21.99 4.74
C LEU A 268 8.98 23.40 4.24
N GLU A 269 8.00 24.30 4.17
CA GLU A 269 8.24 25.70 3.81
C GLU A 269 9.05 26.46 4.88
N ALA A 270 8.84 26.17 6.16
CA ALA A 270 9.65 26.75 7.25
C ALA A 270 11.12 26.28 7.17
N LEU A 271 11.36 24.97 6.96
CA LEU A 271 12.72 24.43 6.79
C LEU A 271 13.41 25.04 5.55
N ARG A 272 12.66 25.23 4.45
CA ARG A 272 13.18 25.92 3.26
C ARG A 272 13.62 27.36 3.58
N GLN A 273 12.82 28.09 4.36
CA GLN A 273 13.13 29.46 4.77
C GLN A 273 14.38 29.51 5.66
N GLU A 274 14.53 28.56 6.58
CA GLU A 274 15.72 28.42 7.42
C GLU A 274 16.98 28.16 6.58
N ILE A 275 16.92 27.24 5.62
CA ILE A 275 18.02 26.99 4.68
C ILE A 275 18.40 28.27 3.92
N ASN A 276 17.42 28.99 3.38
CA ASN A 276 17.69 30.24 2.66
C ASN A 276 18.24 31.34 3.56
N ALA A 277 17.81 31.41 4.82
CA ALA A 277 18.33 32.35 5.80
C ALA A 277 19.80 32.08 6.16
N ALA A 278 20.24 30.82 6.07
CA ALA A 278 21.65 30.43 6.21
C ALA A 278 22.52 30.86 5.01
N ARG A 279 21.93 31.43 3.95
CA ARG A 279 22.61 31.93 2.74
C ARG A 279 23.62 30.91 2.18
N PRO A 280 23.17 29.73 1.75
CA PRO A 280 24.04 28.69 1.21
C PRO A 280 24.83 29.22 0.02
N GLN A 281 26.13 28.98 -0.01
CA GLN A 281 26.99 29.46 -1.10
C GLN A 281 27.21 28.34 -2.13
N CYS A 282 27.18 28.71 -3.40
CA CYS A 282 27.62 27.86 -4.50
C CYS A 282 29.11 27.50 -4.32
N PRO A 283 29.48 26.21 -4.27
CA PRO A 283 30.84 25.79 -3.94
C PRO A 283 31.94 26.35 -4.87
N VAL A 284 31.65 26.53 -6.16
CA VAL A 284 32.62 27.08 -7.13
C VAL A 284 32.25 28.50 -7.57
N GLY A 285 30.96 28.79 -7.75
CA GLY A 285 30.50 30.10 -8.21
C GLY A 285 30.51 31.18 -7.13
N PHE A 286 30.60 30.80 -5.85
CA PHE A 286 30.56 31.67 -4.66
C PHE A 286 29.36 32.64 -4.60
N ASN A 287 28.33 32.41 -5.41
CA ASN A 287 27.07 33.12 -5.35
C ASN A 287 26.14 32.46 -4.32
N THR A 288 25.33 33.28 -3.65
CA THR A 288 24.32 32.78 -2.70
C THR A 288 23.19 32.10 -3.46
N LEU A 289 22.88 30.86 -3.08
CA LEU A 289 21.78 30.08 -3.61
C LEU A 289 20.48 30.36 -2.84
N ALA A 290 19.35 30.24 -3.54
CA ALA A 290 18.02 30.42 -2.96
C ALA A 290 17.07 29.31 -3.45
N PHE A 291 16.70 28.41 -2.55
CA PHE A 291 15.78 27.31 -2.83
C PHE A 291 14.38 27.86 -3.12
N PRO A 292 13.74 27.51 -4.25
CA PRO A 292 12.43 28.03 -4.64
C PRO A 292 11.31 27.45 -3.75
N SER A 293 10.22 28.20 -3.59
CA SER A 293 9.04 27.65 -2.90
C SER A 293 8.36 26.56 -3.75
N MET A 294 7.56 25.70 -3.11
CA MET A 294 6.89 24.59 -3.81
C MET A 294 5.91 25.02 -4.91
N LYS A 295 5.50 26.29 -4.95
CA LYS A 295 4.73 26.82 -6.08
C LYS A 295 5.67 26.94 -7.27
N ARG A 296 5.59 25.98 -8.20
CA ARG A 296 6.33 26.02 -9.47
C ARG A 296 6.14 27.38 -10.13
N LYS A 297 7.25 28.06 -10.37
CA LYS A 297 7.32 29.18 -11.31
C LYS A 297 7.82 28.59 -12.63
N ASP A 298 7.24 29.03 -13.75
CA ASP A 298 7.68 28.60 -15.08
C ASP A 298 9.08 29.16 -15.44
N VAL A 299 9.55 30.15 -14.68
CA VAL A 299 10.86 30.80 -14.85
C VAL A 299 11.79 30.35 -13.72
N VAL A 300 12.92 29.75 -14.10
CA VAL A 300 14.03 29.39 -13.20
C VAL A 300 14.74 30.67 -12.75
N ASP A 301 14.86 30.86 -11.45
CA ASP A 301 15.59 32.00 -10.85
C ASP A 301 17.10 31.76 -11.01
N GLU A 302 17.89 32.81 -11.26
CA GLU A 302 19.36 32.72 -11.35
C GLU A 302 19.99 32.13 -10.08
N LYS A 303 19.36 32.37 -8.92
CA LYS A 303 19.82 31.85 -7.62
C LYS A 303 19.32 30.44 -7.33
N GLN A 304 18.47 29.87 -8.18
CA GLN A 304 17.94 28.52 -7.97
C GLN A 304 19.09 27.50 -7.95
N PRO A 305 19.15 26.61 -6.95
CA PRO A 305 20.10 25.52 -6.93
C PRO A 305 19.83 24.51 -8.06
N TRP A 306 20.90 23.87 -8.52
CA TRP A 306 20.90 22.78 -9.47
C TRP A 306 21.69 21.61 -8.88
N VAL A 307 21.33 20.38 -9.25
CA VAL A 307 21.94 19.17 -8.71
C VAL A 307 22.49 18.28 -9.82
N TYR A 308 23.64 17.67 -9.54
CA TYR A 308 24.18 16.57 -10.33
C TYR A 308 23.60 15.24 -9.82
N LEU A 309 22.66 14.63 -10.55
CA LEU A 309 21.88 13.50 -10.04
C LEU A 309 22.73 12.26 -9.68
N ASN A 310 23.86 12.04 -10.37
CA ASN A 310 24.72 10.88 -10.12
C ASN A 310 25.57 11.00 -8.85
N CYS A 311 25.79 12.21 -8.31
CA CYS A 311 26.62 12.41 -7.12
C CYS A 311 25.95 13.23 -6.00
N GLY A 312 24.79 13.83 -6.25
CA GLY A 312 24.03 14.62 -5.28
C GLY A 312 24.62 16.01 -4.98
N HIS A 313 25.74 16.38 -5.58
CA HIS A 313 26.33 17.69 -5.38
C HIS A 313 25.46 18.81 -5.95
N VAL A 314 25.27 19.86 -5.15
CA VAL A 314 24.42 21.02 -5.46
C VAL A 314 25.28 22.22 -5.86
N HIS A 315 24.82 22.96 -6.87
CA HIS A 315 25.51 24.09 -7.46
C HIS A 315 24.54 25.20 -7.90
N GLY A 316 25.04 26.38 -8.22
CA GLY A 316 24.28 27.37 -9.00
C GLY A 316 24.32 27.05 -10.49
N PHE A 317 23.33 27.51 -11.25
CA PHE A 317 23.33 27.35 -12.71
C PHE A 317 24.65 27.80 -13.31
N HIS A 318 25.13 27.03 -14.29
CA HIS A 318 26.31 27.37 -15.06
C HIS A 318 26.18 26.77 -16.46
N ASN A 319 27.07 27.12 -17.38
CA ASN A 319 27.03 26.70 -18.78
C ASN A 319 28.33 26.02 -19.26
N TRP A 320 29.31 25.83 -18.36
CA TRP A 320 30.58 25.19 -18.67
C TRP A 320 30.52 23.67 -18.43
N GLY A 321 31.44 22.92 -19.05
CA GLY A 321 31.49 21.46 -18.93
C GLY A 321 30.35 20.73 -19.65
N ASN A 322 29.62 21.41 -20.52
CA ASN A 322 28.68 20.80 -21.46
C ASN A 322 29.48 20.16 -22.60
N LYS A 323 29.45 18.83 -22.72
CA LYS A 323 30.00 18.15 -23.89
C LYS A 323 28.91 18.14 -24.96
N GLU A 324 29.05 19.00 -25.96
CA GLU A 324 28.08 19.18 -27.06
C GLU A 324 27.74 17.86 -27.80
N GLU A 325 28.56 16.81 -27.65
CA GLU A 325 28.41 15.51 -28.31
C GLU A 325 27.37 14.55 -27.68
N ARG A 326 26.75 14.87 -26.53
CA ARG A 326 25.76 13.97 -25.86
C ARG A 326 24.51 14.69 -25.39
N ASP A 327 23.55 14.93 -26.27
CA ASP A 327 22.17 15.36 -25.97
C ASP A 327 21.98 16.53 -24.96
N GLY A 328 23.04 17.28 -24.64
CA GLY A 328 23.06 18.49 -23.80
C GLY A 328 22.65 18.34 -22.32
N LYS A 329 22.40 17.12 -21.82
CA LYS A 329 21.83 16.90 -20.47
C LYS A 329 22.85 16.45 -19.42
N ASP A 330 23.88 15.73 -19.84
CA ASP A 330 24.90 15.20 -18.94
C ASP A 330 26.06 16.19 -18.79
N ARG A 331 26.47 16.42 -17.54
CA ARG A 331 27.56 17.33 -17.20
C ARG A 331 28.51 16.70 -16.22
N GLU A 332 29.77 17.10 -16.31
CA GLU A 332 30.79 16.73 -15.35
C GLU A 332 30.67 17.59 -14.08
N CYS A 333 30.58 16.95 -12.93
CA CYS A 333 30.56 17.63 -11.64
C CYS A 333 31.94 18.20 -11.31
N PRO A 334 32.08 19.52 -11.06
CA PRO A 334 33.39 20.12 -10.82
C PRO A 334 34.02 19.70 -9.49
N MET A 335 33.21 19.20 -8.55
CA MET A 335 33.69 18.78 -7.22
C MET A 335 34.22 17.34 -7.20
N CYS A 336 33.63 16.44 -7.98
CA CYS A 336 33.96 15.00 -7.91
C CYS A 336 34.15 14.31 -9.26
N ARG A 337 34.06 15.04 -10.37
CA ARG A 337 34.25 14.54 -11.74
C ARG A 337 33.24 13.49 -12.21
N SER A 338 32.24 13.16 -11.40
CA SER A 338 31.12 12.31 -11.81
C SER A 338 30.33 12.99 -12.94
N VAL A 339 30.06 12.25 -14.01
CA VAL A 339 29.27 12.72 -15.16
C VAL A 339 27.85 12.23 -14.99
N GLY A 340 26.87 13.12 -15.14
CA GLY A 340 25.47 12.73 -15.12
C GLY A 340 24.52 13.91 -15.31
N PRO A 341 23.20 13.67 -15.20
CA PRO A 341 22.20 14.70 -15.44
C PRO A 341 22.36 15.87 -14.48
N TYR A 342 22.31 17.08 -15.04
CA TYR A 342 22.35 18.33 -14.28
C TYR A 342 21.02 19.08 -14.42
N VAL A 343 20.28 19.18 -13.32
CA VAL A 343 18.88 19.64 -13.34
C VAL A 343 18.61 20.67 -12.23
N PRO A 344 17.67 21.61 -12.43
CA PRO A 344 17.26 22.53 -11.38
C PRO A 344 16.53 21.80 -10.25
N LEU A 345 16.77 22.20 -8.99
CA LEU A 345 16.10 21.68 -7.79
C LEU A 345 14.78 22.38 -7.50
#